data_AF-A0A938R3L1-F1
#
_entry.id   AF-A0A938R3L1-F1
#
_cell.length_a   1.000
_cell.length_b   1.000
_cell.length_c   1.000
_cell.angle_alpha   90.00
_cell.angle_beta   90.00
_cell.angle_gamma   90.00
#
_symmetry.space_group_name_H-M   'P 1'
#
loop_
_entity.id
_entity.type
_entity.pdbx_description
1 polymer ?
#
loop_
_entity_poly.entity_id
_entity_poly.type
_entity_poly.pdbx_seq_one_letter_code
_entity_poly.pdbx_strand_id
1 'polypeptide(L)'
;MEISLREFKDNFYSGLLDIHWRHWTALGVASHVKPEKMRIIDLEPLIISTLTIGLKDKRLLSSSLEWFIKNGEWINLSRLKRIVKAFIEPLPGFNLPIFYPETLELFVDTYNKNASYKIKFGGNNSFKEGENVIQEYKHLFNNFKMRYVAIGPKLQNPSLIQLLLRNVFGVDARTEILIYLLANEGGNSNSIAKEIFYNQKNVYTILDRWYHAQMVTKISGT
;
A
#
# COMPACT_ATOMS: atom_id res chain seq x y z
N MET A 1 -28.37 16.93 9.65
CA MET A 1 -29.06 16.49 8.42
C MET A 1 -29.01 14.97 8.46
N GLU A 2 -30.16 14.30 8.56
CA GLU A 2 -30.22 12.84 8.51
C GLU A 2 -30.12 12.41 7.04
N ILE A 3 -29.11 11.61 6.71
CA ILE A 3 -28.90 11.06 5.36
C ILE A 3 -29.37 9.60 5.32
N SER A 4 -29.85 9.15 4.17
CA SER A 4 -30.23 7.73 4.03
C SER A 4 -28.99 6.82 4.06
N LEU A 5 -29.16 5.55 4.45
CA LEU A 5 -28.06 4.58 4.44
C LEU A 5 -27.45 4.38 3.03
N ARG A 6 -28.28 4.48 1.99
CA ARG A 6 -27.84 4.41 0.59
C ARG A 6 -26.96 5.61 0.23
N GLU A 7 -27.43 6.80 0.56
CA GLU A 7 -26.70 8.04 0.32
C GLU A 7 -25.37 8.07 1.10
N PHE A 8 -25.36 7.64 2.36
CA PHE A 8 -24.13 7.47 3.13
C PHE A 8 -23.14 6.54 2.42
N LYS A 9 -23.60 5.38 1.95
CA LYS A 9 -22.76 4.41 1.23
C LYS A 9 -22.15 5.00 -0.04
N ASP A 10 -22.95 5.69 -0.84
CA ASP A 10 -22.50 6.30 -2.10
C ASP A 10 -21.50 7.45 -1.83
N ASN A 11 -21.75 8.27 -0.80
CA ASN A 11 -20.85 9.32 -0.35
C ASN A 11 -19.54 8.76 0.19
N PHE A 12 -19.60 7.67 0.95
CA PHE A 12 -18.43 6.99 1.51
C PHE A 12 -17.50 6.47 0.40
N TYR A 13 -18.03 5.73 -0.57
CA TYR A 13 -17.21 5.22 -1.68
C TYR A 13 -16.68 6.34 -2.56
N SER A 14 -17.48 7.39 -2.81
CA SER A 14 -17.04 8.56 -3.57
C SER A 14 -15.87 9.27 -2.88
N GLY A 15 -15.96 9.49 -1.56
CA GLY A 15 -14.88 10.07 -0.78
C GLY A 15 -13.64 9.19 -0.74
N LEU A 16 -13.81 7.87 -0.63
CA LEU A 16 -12.70 6.92 -0.63
C LEU A 16 -11.96 6.90 -1.97
N LEU A 17 -12.69 6.95 -3.09
CA LEU A 17 -12.12 7.06 -4.43
C LEU A 17 -11.41 8.40 -4.64
N ASP A 18 -11.95 9.51 -4.14
CA ASP A 18 -11.28 10.81 -4.19
C ASP A 18 -9.92 10.76 -3.46
N ILE A 19 -9.88 10.21 -2.24
CA ILE A 19 -8.62 10.05 -1.49
C ILE A 19 -7.59 9.25 -2.30
N HIS A 20 -8.01 8.12 -2.89
CA HIS A 20 -7.11 7.31 -3.72
C HIS A 20 -6.61 8.07 -4.94
N TRP A 21 -7.49 8.76 -5.67
CA TRP A 21 -7.08 9.59 -6.80
C TRP A 21 -6.10 10.68 -6.39
N ARG A 22 -6.31 11.35 -5.26
CA ARG A 22 -5.38 12.36 -4.72
C ARG A 22 -4.01 11.76 -4.42
N HIS A 23 -3.97 10.57 -3.82
CA HIS A 23 -2.72 9.88 -3.47
C HIS A 23 -1.97 9.41 -4.73
N TRP A 24 -2.65 8.76 -5.67
CA TRP A 24 -2.04 8.34 -6.94
C TRP A 24 -1.59 9.54 -7.78
N THR A 25 -2.33 10.64 -7.76
CA THR A 25 -1.91 11.88 -8.43
C THR A 25 -0.65 12.45 -7.80
N ALA A 26 -0.54 12.43 -6.46
CA ALA A 26 0.68 12.83 -5.76
C ALA A 26 1.88 11.97 -6.19
N LEU A 27 1.67 10.67 -6.41
CA LEU A 27 2.68 9.73 -6.91
C LEU A 27 3.04 9.93 -8.40
N GLY A 28 2.31 10.76 -9.16
CA GLY A 28 2.60 11.04 -10.56
C GLY A 28 1.67 10.34 -11.56
N VAL A 29 0.49 9.89 -11.15
CA VAL A 29 -0.56 9.45 -12.07
C VAL A 29 -1.33 10.67 -12.61
N ALA A 30 -1.52 10.73 -13.92
CA ALA A 30 -2.28 11.79 -14.58
C ALA A 30 -3.77 11.76 -14.16
N SER A 31 -4.26 12.88 -13.65
CA SER A 31 -5.64 13.07 -13.20
C SER A 31 -5.99 14.56 -13.15
N HIS A 32 -7.28 14.88 -13.16
CA HIS A 32 -7.80 16.23 -12.89
C HIS A 32 -7.88 16.55 -11.38
N VAL A 33 -7.70 15.53 -10.54
CA VAL A 33 -7.76 15.65 -9.08
C VAL A 33 -6.48 16.31 -8.56
N LYS A 34 -6.58 17.22 -7.59
CA LYS A 34 -5.40 17.85 -6.99
C LYS A 34 -4.61 16.80 -6.18
N PRO A 35 -3.26 16.76 -6.29
CA PRO A 35 -2.46 15.81 -5.52
C PRO A 35 -2.58 16.08 -4.02
N GLU A 36 -2.50 15.01 -3.21
CA GLU A 36 -2.28 15.11 -1.77
C GLU A 36 -0.92 15.78 -1.47
N LYS A 37 -0.90 16.64 -0.45
CA LYS A 37 0.26 17.48 -0.08
C LYS A 37 0.52 17.55 1.44
N MET A 38 -0.45 17.15 2.26
CA MET A 38 -0.39 17.34 3.71
C MET A 38 -0.20 16.03 4.46
N ARG A 39 -0.83 14.95 3.99
CA ARG A 39 -0.78 13.65 4.66
C ARG A 39 0.26 12.74 4.01
N ILE A 40 0.97 11.98 4.84
CA ILE A 40 1.94 10.98 4.39
C ILE A 40 1.20 9.88 3.62
N ILE A 41 1.73 9.55 2.45
CA ILE A 41 1.25 8.43 1.64
C ILE A 41 2.13 7.23 1.95
N ASP A 42 1.51 6.18 2.50
CA ASP A 42 2.13 4.88 2.64
C ASP A 42 1.81 4.01 1.41
N LEU A 43 2.86 3.64 0.67
CA LEU A 43 2.74 3.04 -0.66
C LEU A 43 2.15 1.64 -0.63
N GLU A 44 2.62 0.75 0.24
CA GLU A 44 2.13 -0.64 0.26
C GLU A 44 0.65 -0.76 0.69
N PRO A 45 0.19 -0.08 1.76
CA PRO A 45 -1.24 -0.05 2.10
C PRO A 45 -2.08 0.60 1.01
N LEU A 46 -1.59 1.65 0.33
CA LEU A 46 -2.31 2.26 -0.79
C LEU A 46 -2.52 1.25 -1.93
N ILE A 47 -1.52 0.42 -2.26
CA ILE A 47 -1.65 -0.62 -3.30
C ILE A 47 -2.75 -1.62 -2.91
N ILE A 48 -2.70 -2.15 -1.69
CA ILE A 48 -3.68 -3.16 -1.24
C ILE A 48 -5.08 -2.55 -1.15
N SER A 49 -5.22 -1.35 -0.59
CA SER A 49 -6.50 -0.65 -0.52
C SER A 49 -7.07 -0.35 -1.91
N THR A 50 -6.22 0.04 -2.87
CA THR A 50 -6.63 0.23 -4.28
C THR A 50 -7.12 -1.07 -4.89
N LEU A 51 -6.45 -2.20 -4.63
CA LEU A 51 -6.90 -3.52 -5.09
C LEU A 51 -8.18 -3.99 -4.39
N THR A 52 -8.48 -3.52 -3.18
CA THR A 52 -9.74 -3.81 -2.51
C THR A 52 -10.92 -3.09 -3.17
N ILE A 53 -10.75 -1.83 -3.54
CA ILE A 53 -11.85 -0.99 -4.09
C ILE A 53 -11.84 -0.87 -5.61
N GLY A 54 -10.86 -1.47 -6.28
CA GLY A 54 -10.54 -1.22 -7.69
C GLY A 54 -11.68 -1.50 -8.67
N LEU A 55 -12.60 -2.43 -8.38
CA LEU A 55 -13.77 -2.65 -9.23
C LEU A 55 -14.77 -1.48 -9.23
N LYS A 56 -14.72 -0.60 -8.23
CA LYS A 56 -15.53 0.64 -8.19
C LYS A 56 -15.02 1.70 -9.18
N ASP A 57 -13.73 1.69 -9.49
CA ASP A 57 -13.14 2.55 -10.52
C ASP A 57 -12.00 1.80 -11.24
N LYS A 58 -12.36 1.19 -12.38
CA LYS A 58 -11.42 0.43 -13.21
C LYS A 58 -10.27 1.30 -13.74
N ARG A 59 -10.49 2.62 -13.90
CA ARG A 59 -9.47 3.57 -14.36
C ARG A 59 -8.41 3.75 -13.27
N LEU A 60 -8.83 3.88 -12.00
CA LEU A 60 -7.95 3.99 -10.85
C LEU A 60 -7.02 2.77 -10.78
N LEU A 61 -7.61 1.58 -10.82
CA LEU A 61 -6.89 0.32 -10.76
C LEU A 61 -5.88 0.16 -11.91
N SER A 62 -6.28 0.50 -13.13
CA SER A 62 -5.40 0.42 -14.29
C SER A 62 -4.24 1.43 -14.17
N SER A 63 -4.53 2.64 -13.72
CA SER A 63 -3.52 3.67 -13.53
C SER A 63 -2.53 3.35 -12.40
N SER A 64 -3.00 2.73 -11.30
CA SER A 64 -2.11 2.28 -10.22
C SER A 64 -1.21 1.13 -10.65
N LEU A 65 -1.72 0.17 -11.43
CA LEU A 65 -0.91 -0.90 -12.01
C LEU A 65 0.14 -0.34 -12.96
N GLU A 66 -0.20 0.64 -13.79
CA GLU A 66 0.76 1.29 -14.66
C GLU A 66 1.87 2.00 -13.88
N TRP A 67 1.50 2.71 -12.81
CA TRP A 67 2.48 3.32 -11.90
C TRP A 67 3.39 2.27 -11.29
N PHE A 68 2.83 1.13 -10.87
CA PHE A 68 3.61 0.04 -10.31
C PHE A 68 4.61 -0.55 -11.30
N ILE A 69 4.19 -0.80 -12.55
CA ILE A 69 5.07 -1.31 -13.62
C ILE A 69 6.26 -0.36 -13.85
N LYS A 70 6.03 0.96 -13.77
CA LYS A 70 7.04 1.99 -14.04
C LYS A 70 7.97 2.29 -12.87
N ASN A 71 7.44 2.25 -11.64
CA ASN A 71 8.10 2.73 -10.42
C ASN A 71 8.21 1.61 -9.37
N GLY A 72 8.26 0.36 -9.81
CA GLY A 72 8.25 -0.82 -8.94
C GLY A 72 9.42 -0.90 -7.97
N GLU A 73 10.53 -0.20 -8.27
CA GLU A 73 11.71 -0.12 -7.42
C GLU A 73 11.44 0.50 -6.05
N TRP A 74 10.36 1.29 -5.93
CA TRP A 74 10.00 1.94 -4.67
C TRP A 74 9.31 1.01 -3.68
N ILE A 75 8.91 -0.20 -4.09
CA ILE A 75 7.99 -1.03 -3.30
C ILE A 75 8.73 -2.09 -2.50
N ASN A 76 8.39 -2.16 -1.22
CA ASN A 76 8.88 -3.22 -0.35
C ASN A 76 7.97 -4.45 -0.45
N LEU A 77 8.37 -5.44 -1.24
CA LEU A 77 7.60 -6.67 -1.46
C LEU A 77 7.41 -7.50 -0.18
N SER A 78 8.40 -7.50 0.72
CA SER A 78 8.30 -8.22 1.99
C SER A 78 7.27 -7.59 2.91
N ARG A 79 7.18 -6.25 2.92
CA ARG A 79 6.19 -5.49 3.68
C ARG A 79 4.80 -5.62 3.06
N LEU A 80 4.67 -5.51 1.74
CA LEU A 80 3.43 -5.72 1.00
C LEU A 80 2.81 -7.09 1.36
N LYS A 81 3.62 -8.16 1.33
CA LYS A 81 3.20 -9.51 1.72
C LYS A 81 2.72 -9.62 3.18
N ARG A 82 3.26 -8.81 4.09
CA ARG A 82 2.82 -8.78 5.50
C ARG A 82 1.52 -8.02 5.65
N ILE A 83 1.36 -6.89 4.96
CA ILE A 83 0.12 -6.10 4.94
C ILE A 83 -1.03 -6.93 4.39
N VAL A 84 -0.81 -7.65 3.29
CA VAL A 84 -1.82 -8.53 2.68
C VAL A 84 -2.45 -9.49 3.69
N LYS A 85 -1.66 -10.04 4.63
CA LYS A 85 -2.19 -10.92 5.68
C LYS A 85 -3.25 -10.24 6.53
N ALA A 86 -3.07 -8.96 6.87
CA ALA A 86 -4.04 -8.20 7.64
C ALA A 86 -5.35 -7.91 6.89
N PHE A 87 -5.35 -7.98 5.55
CA PHE A 87 -6.55 -7.79 4.72
C PHE A 87 -7.27 -9.10 4.38
N ILE A 88 -6.58 -10.24 4.52
CA ILE A 88 -7.15 -11.59 4.33
C ILE A 88 -7.87 -12.05 5.60
N GLU A 89 -7.48 -11.56 6.78
CA GLU A 89 -8.16 -11.91 8.02
C GLU A 89 -9.63 -11.40 7.99
N PRO A 90 -10.62 -12.29 8.20
CA PRO A 90 -12.03 -11.88 8.23
C PRO A 90 -12.27 -10.89 9.36
N LEU A 91 -13.07 -9.86 9.10
CA LEU A 91 -13.51 -8.95 10.15
C LEU A 91 -14.44 -9.68 11.13
N PRO A 92 -14.45 -9.30 12.42
CA PRO A 92 -15.45 -9.80 13.36
C PRO A 92 -16.87 -9.60 12.82
N GLY A 93 -17.62 -10.69 12.69
CA GLY A 93 -18.99 -10.68 12.16
C GLY A 93 -19.11 -10.78 10.63
N PHE A 94 -18.00 -10.93 9.90
CA PHE A 94 -18.00 -11.18 8.46
C PHE A 94 -17.37 -12.54 8.14
N ASN A 95 -18.05 -13.35 7.33
CA ASN A 95 -17.56 -14.67 6.93
C ASN A 95 -16.56 -14.62 5.76
N LEU A 96 -16.49 -13.48 5.06
CA LEU A 96 -15.65 -13.29 3.88
C LEU A 96 -14.53 -12.30 4.17
N PRO A 97 -13.33 -12.51 3.60
CA PRO A 97 -12.26 -11.53 3.67
C PRO A 97 -12.61 -10.28 2.87
N ILE A 98 -12.05 -9.15 3.27
CA ILE A 98 -12.18 -7.89 2.52
C ILE A 98 -11.35 -7.95 1.22
N PHE A 99 -10.32 -8.81 1.21
CA PHE A 99 -9.37 -8.95 0.12
C PHE A 99 -9.08 -10.42 -0.18
N TYR A 100 -9.17 -10.78 -1.46
CA TYR A 100 -8.84 -12.11 -1.94
C TYR A 100 -7.41 -12.15 -2.49
N PRO A 101 -6.53 -13.04 -1.99
CA PRO A 101 -5.14 -13.16 -2.46
C PRO A 101 -4.99 -13.29 -3.98
N GLU A 102 -5.92 -13.97 -4.64
CA GLU A 102 -5.96 -14.17 -6.08
C GLU A 102 -6.03 -12.85 -6.84
N THR A 103 -6.62 -11.81 -6.24
CA THR A 103 -6.62 -10.46 -6.82
C THR A 103 -5.21 -9.89 -6.90
N LEU A 104 -4.38 -10.12 -5.86
CA LEU A 104 -2.98 -9.71 -5.87
C LEU A 104 -2.16 -10.56 -6.84
N GLU A 105 -2.45 -11.86 -6.95
CA GLU A 105 -1.79 -12.74 -7.92
C GLU A 105 -2.02 -12.27 -9.34
N LEU A 106 -3.27 -11.98 -9.73
CA LEU A 106 -3.60 -11.44 -11.05
C LEU A 106 -2.89 -10.09 -11.31
N PHE A 107 -2.84 -9.23 -10.30
CA PHE A 107 -2.13 -7.96 -10.36
C PHE A 107 -0.62 -8.16 -10.56
N VAL A 108 0.01 -9.04 -9.79
CA VAL A 108 1.44 -9.38 -9.89
C VAL A 108 1.75 -10.05 -11.22
N ASP A 109 0.90 -10.92 -11.72
CA ASP A 109 1.07 -11.56 -13.03
C ASP A 109 1.02 -10.56 -14.18
N THR A 110 0.18 -9.53 -14.05
CA THR A 110 0.09 -8.43 -15.02
C THR A 110 1.23 -7.43 -14.85
N TYR A 111 1.78 -7.27 -13.65
CA TYR A 111 2.99 -6.50 -13.39
C TYR A 111 4.25 -7.19 -13.94
N ASN A 112 4.42 -8.50 -13.66
CA ASN A 112 5.21 -9.42 -14.48
C ASN A 112 4.63 -9.37 -15.91
N LYS A 113 5.03 -10.07 -16.97
CA LYS A 113 4.62 -9.65 -18.36
C LYS A 113 5.08 -8.22 -18.77
N ASN A 114 4.69 -7.12 -18.10
CA ASN A 114 4.98 -5.73 -18.49
C ASN A 114 6.24 -5.10 -17.88
N ALA A 115 6.62 -5.46 -16.64
CA ALA A 115 7.75 -4.83 -15.95
C ALA A 115 9.10 -5.50 -16.27
N SER A 116 10.19 -4.73 -16.17
CA SER A 116 11.56 -5.21 -16.39
C SER A 116 12.03 -6.16 -15.29
N TYR A 117 11.67 -5.89 -14.03
CA TYR A 117 11.98 -6.75 -12.89
C TYR A 117 10.76 -7.58 -12.50
N LYS A 118 10.92 -8.90 -12.35
CA LYS A 118 9.82 -9.81 -12.00
C LYS A 118 9.71 -10.02 -10.50
N ILE A 119 8.49 -9.95 -9.99
CA ILE A 119 8.14 -10.21 -8.60
C ILE A 119 7.72 -11.66 -8.45
N LYS A 120 8.31 -12.35 -7.47
CA LYS A 120 7.84 -13.66 -7.03
C LYS A 120 6.85 -13.47 -5.88
N PHE A 121 5.57 -13.68 -6.17
CA PHE A 121 4.52 -13.77 -5.15
C PHE A 121 4.22 -15.24 -4.90
N GLY A 122 4.17 -15.65 -3.63
CA GLY A 122 3.83 -17.03 -3.27
C GLY A 122 2.32 -17.09 -3.05
N GLY A 123 1.59 -17.76 -3.94
CA GLY A 123 0.17 -18.05 -3.77
C GLY A 123 0.00 -19.33 -2.96
N ASN A 124 -0.97 -19.38 -2.05
CA ASN A 124 -1.22 -20.63 -1.31
C ASN A 124 -2.67 -20.88 -0.87
N ASN A 125 -3.61 -19.93 -1.03
CA ASN A 125 -4.98 -20.16 -0.58
C ASN A 125 -5.95 -19.79 -1.69
N SER A 126 -6.63 -20.78 -2.26
CA SER A 126 -7.78 -20.57 -3.12
C SER A 126 -9.05 -20.44 -2.28
N PHE A 127 -9.76 -19.32 -2.43
CA PHE A 127 -11.06 -19.10 -1.82
C PHE A 127 -12.16 -19.48 -2.82
N LYS A 128 -12.97 -20.50 -2.49
CA LYS A 128 -14.14 -20.89 -3.32
C LYS A 128 -15.23 -19.81 -3.33
N GLU A 129 -15.35 -19.04 -2.26
CA GLU A 129 -16.29 -17.92 -2.17
C GLU A 129 -15.61 -16.64 -2.67
N GLY A 130 -16.12 -16.04 -3.76
CA GLY A 130 -15.52 -14.86 -4.39
C GLY A 130 -15.30 -14.98 -5.90
N GLU A 131 -15.63 -16.13 -6.52
CA GLU A 131 -15.38 -16.40 -7.94
C GLU A 131 -15.82 -15.25 -8.86
N ASN A 132 -17.03 -14.70 -8.68
CA ASN A 132 -17.52 -13.60 -9.51
C ASN A 132 -16.62 -12.36 -9.45
N VAL A 133 -16.20 -11.96 -8.25
CA VAL A 133 -15.30 -10.81 -8.03
C VAL A 133 -13.93 -11.08 -8.67
N ILE A 134 -13.40 -12.29 -8.49
CA ILE A 134 -12.12 -12.71 -9.10
C ILE A 134 -12.21 -12.73 -10.64
N GLN A 135 -13.32 -13.20 -11.22
CA GLN A 135 -13.51 -13.17 -12.67
C GLN A 135 -13.55 -11.75 -13.22
N GLU A 136 -14.17 -10.80 -12.51
CA GLU A 136 -14.16 -9.39 -12.92
C GLU A 136 -12.74 -8.80 -12.92
N TYR A 137 -11.95 -9.06 -11.86
CA TYR A 137 -10.54 -8.67 -11.83
C TYR A 137 -9.75 -9.34 -12.95
N LYS A 138 -9.95 -10.64 -13.17
CA LYS A 138 -9.28 -11.39 -14.24
C LYS A 138 -9.58 -10.80 -15.62
N HIS A 139 -10.85 -10.46 -15.89
CA HIS A 139 -11.23 -9.80 -17.14
C HIS A 139 -10.57 -8.43 -17.29
N LEU A 140 -10.53 -7.63 -16.23
CA LEU A 140 -9.88 -6.31 -16.24
C LEU A 140 -8.38 -6.43 -16.52
N PHE A 141 -7.68 -7.29 -15.79
CA PHE A 141 -6.24 -7.46 -15.92
C PHE A 141 -5.82 -8.10 -17.25
N ASN A 142 -6.62 -9.03 -17.79
CA ASN A 142 -6.37 -9.59 -19.13
C ASN A 142 -6.49 -8.55 -20.24
N ASN A 143 -7.34 -7.54 -20.05
CA ASN A 143 -7.54 -6.45 -21.01
C ASN A 143 -6.67 -5.22 -20.71
N PHE A 144 -5.76 -5.30 -19.73
CA PHE A 144 -4.89 -4.20 -19.36
C PHE A 144 -4.00 -3.77 -20.53
N LYS A 145 -3.88 -2.46 -20.72
CA LYS A 145 -2.99 -1.83 -21.71
C LYS A 145 -2.32 -0.61 -21.09
N MET A 146 -1.04 -0.45 -21.36
CA MET A 146 -0.28 0.75 -20.99
C MET A 146 -0.88 1.97 -21.71
N ARG A 147 -1.24 3.00 -20.95
CA ARG A 147 -1.75 4.29 -21.43
C ARG A 147 -0.77 5.43 -21.24
N TYR A 148 0.37 5.18 -20.60
CA TYR A 148 1.42 6.16 -20.31
C TYR A 148 0.92 7.37 -19.51
N VAL A 149 -0.01 7.10 -18.60
CA VAL A 149 -0.58 8.04 -17.62
C VAL A 149 0.25 8.13 -16.34
N ALA A 150 1.21 7.25 -16.11
CA ALA A 150 2.08 7.29 -14.94
C ALA A 150 3.47 7.88 -15.27
N ILE A 151 3.93 8.82 -14.42
CA ILE A 151 5.30 9.32 -14.42
C ILE A 151 6.00 8.99 -13.09
N GLY A 152 7.29 9.33 -13.00
CA GLY A 152 8.04 9.20 -11.76
C GLY A 152 7.55 10.17 -10.69
N PRO A 153 7.57 9.77 -9.40
CA PRO A 153 7.14 10.61 -8.30
C PRO A 153 8.04 11.84 -8.14
N LYS A 154 7.43 13.00 -7.83
CA LYS A 154 8.17 14.23 -7.48
C LYS A 154 8.48 14.24 -5.99
N LEU A 155 9.67 13.80 -5.60
CA LEU A 155 10.06 13.59 -4.19
C LEU A 155 10.03 14.86 -3.32
N GLN A 156 9.95 16.05 -3.91
CA GLN A 156 9.76 17.31 -3.18
C GLN A 156 8.35 17.46 -2.59
N ASN A 157 7.39 16.62 -2.97
CA ASN A 157 6.07 16.61 -2.37
C ASN A 157 6.15 16.07 -0.91
N PRO A 158 5.78 16.84 0.13
CA PRO A 158 5.85 16.40 1.52
C PRO A 158 5.08 15.11 1.81
N SER A 159 3.97 14.87 1.11
CA SER A 159 3.20 13.63 1.21
C SER A 159 3.98 12.38 0.80
N LEU A 160 5.06 12.53 0.04
CA LEU A 160 5.91 11.44 -0.42
C LEU A 160 7.16 11.24 0.45
N ILE A 161 7.14 11.66 1.71
CA ILE A 161 8.28 11.51 2.62
C ILE A 161 8.77 10.05 2.73
N GLN A 162 7.88 9.06 2.61
CA GLN A 162 8.28 7.65 2.53
C GLN A 162 9.22 7.38 1.35
N LEU A 163 8.87 7.84 0.14
CA LEU A 163 9.70 7.64 -1.05
C LEU A 163 10.98 8.50 -0.96
N LEU A 164 10.88 9.72 -0.44
CA LEU A 164 12.05 10.57 -0.20
C LEU A 164 13.07 9.88 0.72
N LEU A 165 12.61 9.33 1.85
CA LEU A 165 13.49 8.63 2.79
C LEU A 165 14.00 7.30 2.22
N ARG A 166 13.19 6.58 1.42
CA ARG A 166 13.65 5.41 0.67
C ARG A 166 14.74 5.73 -0.36
N ASN A 167 14.79 6.97 -0.87
CA ASN A 167 15.88 7.41 -1.73
C ASN A 167 17.22 7.52 -0.98
N VAL A 168 17.18 7.80 0.33
CA VAL A 168 18.36 7.95 1.19
C VAL A 168 18.76 6.62 1.84
N PHE A 169 17.81 5.90 2.44
CA PHE A 169 18.07 4.67 3.21
C PHE A 169 17.90 3.39 2.40
N GLY A 170 17.37 3.49 1.17
CA GLY A 170 16.86 2.35 0.41
C GLY A 170 15.45 1.94 0.83
N VAL A 171 14.87 1.00 0.09
CA VAL A 171 13.57 0.40 0.38
C VAL A 171 13.69 -0.61 1.51
N ASP A 172 13.79 -0.09 2.73
CA ASP A 172 14.19 -0.85 3.93
C ASP A 172 13.42 -0.41 5.19
N ALA A 173 13.48 -1.24 6.24
CA ALA A 173 12.84 -0.99 7.53
C ALA A 173 13.27 0.32 8.19
N ARG A 174 14.50 0.80 7.95
CA ARG A 174 15.01 2.08 8.49
C ARG A 174 14.07 3.24 8.17
N THR A 175 13.56 3.32 6.95
CA THR A 175 12.63 4.38 6.55
C THR A 175 11.36 4.35 7.38
N GLU A 176 10.76 3.17 7.54
CA GLU A 176 9.45 3.09 8.21
C GLU A 176 9.57 3.23 9.72
N ILE A 177 10.69 2.78 10.31
CA ILE A 177 11.01 3.03 11.73
C ILE A 177 11.18 4.54 11.95
N LEU A 178 11.88 5.25 11.07
CA LEU A 178 12.05 6.70 11.20
C LEU A 178 10.71 7.42 11.12
N ILE A 179 9.86 7.09 10.13
CA ILE A 179 8.53 7.69 10.01
C ILE A 179 7.68 7.39 11.25
N TYR A 180 7.72 6.16 11.77
CA TYR A 180 7.03 5.82 13.01
C TYR A 180 7.47 6.69 14.18
N LEU A 181 8.79 6.84 14.39
CA LEU A 181 9.34 7.63 15.50
C LEU A 181 9.13 9.14 15.33
N LEU A 182 8.95 9.64 14.10
CA LEU A 182 8.55 11.03 13.87
C LEU A 182 7.08 11.29 14.23
N ALA A 183 6.25 10.26 14.22
CA ALA A 183 4.81 10.36 14.49
C ALA A 183 4.42 9.91 15.91
N ASN A 184 5.31 9.25 16.65
CA ASN A 184 5.03 8.65 17.95
C ASN A 184 6.15 8.97 18.94
N GLU A 185 5.83 9.05 20.24
CA GLU A 185 6.81 9.39 21.30
C GLU A 185 7.86 8.29 21.56
N GLY A 186 7.62 7.07 21.06
CA GLY A 186 8.52 5.93 21.21
C GLY A 186 7.78 4.61 21.05
N GLY A 187 8.46 3.50 21.32
CA GLY A 187 7.87 2.17 21.25
C GLY A 187 8.90 1.06 21.42
N ASN A 188 8.46 -0.11 21.86
CA ASN A 188 9.33 -1.28 21.87
C ASN A 188 9.38 -1.92 20.47
N SER A 189 10.38 -2.76 20.22
CA SER A 189 10.60 -3.36 18.89
C SER A 189 9.40 -4.17 18.38
N ASN A 190 8.59 -4.76 19.27
CA ASN A 190 7.41 -5.52 18.92
C ASN A 190 6.25 -4.62 18.48
N SER A 191 5.94 -3.58 19.26
CA SER A 191 4.86 -2.65 18.92
C SER A 191 5.16 -1.93 17.62
N ILE A 192 6.40 -1.45 17.45
CA ILE A 192 6.84 -0.80 16.21
C ILE A 192 6.69 -1.77 15.04
N ALA A 193 7.25 -2.99 15.14
CA ALA A 193 7.22 -3.95 14.04
C ALA A 193 5.80 -4.32 13.58
N LYS A 194 4.84 -4.40 14.52
CA LYS A 194 3.43 -4.62 14.19
C LYS A 194 2.85 -3.45 13.41
N GLU A 195 3.06 -2.22 13.88
CA GLU A 195 2.52 -1.01 13.23
C GLU A 195 3.06 -0.83 11.80
N ILE A 196 4.37 -0.99 11.63
CA ILE A 196 5.00 -0.75 10.32
C ILE A 196 5.02 -1.99 9.41
N PHE A 197 4.43 -3.11 9.83
CA PHE A 197 4.39 -4.38 9.11
C PHE A 197 5.79 -4.96 8.79
N TYR A 198 6.70 -4.99 9.75
CA TYR A 198 8.04 -5.58 9.61
C TYR A 198 8.29 -6.77 10.55
N ASN A 199 9.44 -7.42 10.38
CA ASN A 199 9.91 -8.43 11.31
C ASN A 199 10.53 -7.78 12.56
N GLN A 200 10.08 -8.18 13.76
CA GLN A 200 10.54 -7.66 15.04
C GLN A 200 12.07 -7.75 15.21
N LYS A 201 12.70 -8.86 14.85
CA LYS A 201 14.17 -9.04 14.99
C LYS A 201 14.93 -8.01 14.15
N ASN A 202 14.43 -7.71 12.94
CA ASN A 202 15.03 -6.67 12.09
C ASN A 202 14.89 -5.29 12.73
N VAL A 203 13.68 -4.95 13.21
CA VAL A 203 13.40 -3.68 13.89
C VAL A 203 14.28 -3.51 15.12
N TYR A 204 14.38 -4.55 15.97
CA TYR A 204 15.27 -4.55 17.13
C TYR A 204 16.72 -4.28 16.74
N THR A 205 17.23 -4.98 15.71
CA THR A 205 18.61 -4.83 15.26
C THR A 205 18.91 -3.40 14.79
N ILE A 206 17.96 -2.76 14.09
CA ILE A 206 18.10 -1.38 13.64
C ILE A 206 18.08 -0.42 14.82
N LEU A 207 17.10 -0.55 15.71
CA LEU A 207 16.98 0.30 16.90
C LEU A 207 18.21 0.19 17.81
N ASP A 208 18.76 -1.02 17.99
CA ASP A 208 19.96 -1.22 18.80
C ASP A 208 21.20 -0.56 18.16
N ARG A 209 21.33 -0.61 16.83
CA ARG A 209 22.39 0.14 16.11
C ARG A 209 22.20 1.65 16.24
N TRP A 210 20.97 2.14 16.12
CA TRP A 210 20.64 3.56 16.27
C TRP A 210 20.87 4.06 17.70
N TYR A 211 20.68 3.20 18.71
CA TYR A 211 21.04 3.51 20.09
C TYR A 211 22.55 3.74 20.24
N HIS A 212 23.37 2.83 19.72
CA HIS A 212 24.83 3.01 19.74
C HIS A 212 25.28 4.23 18.92
N ALA A 213 24.55 4.57 17.85
CA ALA A 213 24.77 5.76 17.04
C ALA A 213 24.19 7.06 17.63
N GLN A 214 23.61 7.02 18.85
CA GLN A 214 22.99 8.17 19.53
C GLN A 214 21.81 8.80 18.77
N MET A 215 21.17 8.05 17.87
CA MET A 215 19.96 8.50 17.15
C MET A 215 18.67 8.27 17.96
N VAL A 216 18.68 7.28 18.87
CA VAL A 216 17.57 6.95 19.76
C VAL A 216 18.10 6.62 21.15
N THR A 217 17.24 6.76 22.17
CA THR A 217 17.57 6.41 23.56
C THR A 217 16.74 5.23 24.04
N LYS A 218 17.31 4.36 24.88
CA LYS A 218 16.54 3.33 25.60
C LYS A 218 15.89 3.98 26.82
N ILE A 219 14.57 3.87 26.94
CA ILE A 219 13.83 4.27 28.12
C ILE A 219 13.60 2.99 28.94
N SER A 220 14.16 2.91 30.14
CA SER A 220 13.85 1.82 31.08
C SER A 220 12.36 1.90 31.41
N GLY A 221 11.65 0.78 31.29
CA GLY A 221 10.20 0.76 31.53
C GLY A 221 9.87 1.30 32.93
N THR A 222 8.97 2.28 32.99
CA THR A 222 8.17 2.58 34.18
C THR A 222 7.15 1.48 34.41
#